data_AF-A0A2H1V6Q1-F1
#
_entry.id   AF-A0A2H1V6Q1-F1
#
_cell.length_a   1.000
_cell.length_b   1.000
_cell.length_c   1.000
_cell.angle_alpha   90.00
_cell.angle_beta   90.00
_cell.angle_gamma   90.00
#
_symmetry.space_group_name_H-M   'P 1'
#
loop_
_entity.id
_entity.type
_entity.pdbx_description
1 polymer ?
#
loop_
_entity_poly.entity_id
_entity_poly.type
_entity_poly.pdbx_seq_one_letter_code
_entity_poly.pdbx_strand_id
1 'polypeptide(L)'
;MKENVVHNSSIKANNYIISSIHCIAALRVVMSTSAYPFGDKGYIFENGSREDGLLTREKFMEVNARMEARRDFLKTECSRLGLDTSSHKSNAWECNIFKAASTSWMYNFNLMANYSAAFLDKTKEVPLQLARRKYARPTAEMIKKAQGDSITFLIVRHPLERLASAYNDKIVHAWPKSFHDKLGHRIVKKYRKPADKTRTEKYPVFEEFVSYVLDEAKAKRSLDMHWTPYTTFCTPCKFNFDVILKFETLDEDQKFLIQLAHLQDIVKPEWKNSGKGTTATVHIISNLYARLNRRQLDGLYDLYKDDFRLFGYSIDSYYDMIDKEKVSSHG
;
A
#
# COMPACT_ATOMS: atom_id res chain seq x y z
N MET A 1 5.84 50.98 -43.18
CA MET A 1 5.09 50.07 -42.29
C MET A 1 5.95 48.84 -42.09
N LYS A 2 6.55 48.73 -40.91
CA LYS A 2 7.45 47.63 -40.54
C LYS A 2 6.64 46.63 -39.70
N GLU A 3 6.69 45.37 -40.11
CA GLU A 3 6.17 44.23 -39.37
C GLU A 3 6.94 44.09 -38.05
N ASN A 4 6.21 44.01 -36.94
CA ASN A 4 6.76 43.59 -35.65
C ASN A 4 6.36 42.13 -35.41
N VAL A 5 7.36 41.26 -35.53
CA VAL A 5 7.33 39.87 -35.07
C VAL A 5 7.28 39.89 -33.54
N VAL A 6 6.13 39.54 -32.96
CA VAL A 6 6.01 39.27 -31.52
C VAL A 6 6.41 37.81 -31.30
N HIS A 7 7.59 37.60 -30.71
CA HIS A 7 8.02 36.31 -30.21
C HIS A 7 7.09 35.84 -29.09
N ASN A 8 6.24 34.85 -29.38
CA ASN A 8 5.47 34.14 -28.38
C ASN A 8 6.34 33.02 -27.77
N SER A 9 7.20 33.39 -26.83
CA SER A 9 7.96 32.45 -25.98
C SER A 9 7.12 32.10 -24.76
N SER A 10 6.11 31.27 -24.96
CA SER A 10 5.38 30.56 -23.90
C SER A 10 4.73 29.34 -24.53
N ILE A 11 4.74 28.21 -23.81
CA ILE A 11 4.17 26.91 -24.22
C ILE A 11 5.12 26.06 -25.11
N LYS A 12 6.35 25.76 -24.64
CA LYS A 12 7.15 24.62 -25.14
C LYS A 12 7.97 23.89 -24.05
N ALA A 13 7.51 23.88 -22.80
CA ALA A 13 8.22 23.21 -21.69
C ALA A 13 7.57 21.91 -21.15
N ASN A 14 6.34 21.56 -21.56
CA ASN A 14 5.55 20.52 -20.86
C ASN A 14 5.50 19.12 -21.48
N ASN A 15 6.47 18.72 -22.32
CA ASN A 15 6.50 17.39 -22.95
C ASN A 15 7.64 16.46 -22.49
N TYR A 16 8.36 16.79 -21.42
CA TYR A 16 9.57 16.05 -20.99
C TYR A 16 9.57 15.62 -19.52
N ILE A 17 8.45 15.14 -18.98
CA ILE A 17 8.43 14.57 -17.62
C ILE A 17 7.51 13.36 -17.64
N ILE A 18 7.99 12.20 -17.16
CA ILE A 18 7.28 10.89 -17.05
C ILE A 18 7.33 10.02 -18.32
N SER A 19 8.49 9.44 -18.64
CA SER A 19 8.62 8.52 -19.78
C SER A 19 8.37 7.05 -19.47
N SER A 20 8.23 6.61 -18.22
CA SER A 20 7.81 5.24 -17.90
C SER A 20 7.40 5.07 -16.43
N ILE A 21 6.49 4.17 -16.09
CA ILE A 21 6.33 3.65 -14.72
C ILE A 21 6.60 2.16 -14.82
N HIS A 22 7.83 1.78 -14.49
CA HIS A 22 8.28 0.41 -14.69
C HIS A 22 7.99 -0.49 -13.50
N CYS A 23 7.56 0.00 -12.34
CA CYS A 23 6.95 -0.87 -11.35
C CYS A 23 5.84 -0.07 -10.67
N ILE A 24 4.76 -0.72 -10.24
CA ILE A 24 3.74 0.00 -9.46
C ILE A 24 4.31 0.50 -8.11
N ALA A 25 5.50 0.02 -7.74
CA ALA A 25 6.34 0.50 -6.63
C ALA A 25 7.60 1.29 -7.07
N ALA A 26 7.81 1.54 -8.37
CA ALA A 26 8.96 2.28 -8.88
C ALA A 26 8.49 3.35 -9.85
N LEU A 27 8.44 4.57 -9.33
CA LEU A 27 8.05 5.76 -10.05
C LEU A 27 9.28 6.19 -10.85
N ARG A 28 9.27 5.99 -12.18
CA ARG A 28 10.28 6.61 -13.04
C ARG A 28 9.76 7.97 -13.49
N VAL A 29 10.01 8.98 -12.66
CA VAL A 29 10.20 10.34 -13.16
C VAL A 29 11.63 10.36 -13.72
N VAL A 30 11.80 10.21 -15.04
CA VAL A 30 13.08 10.59 -15.66
C VAL A 30 13.15 12.11 -15.61
N MET A 31 13.88 12.63 -14.64
CA MET A 31 14.68 13.83 -14.87
C MET A 31 16.14 13.38 -14.82
N SER A 32 16.92 13.72 -15.83
CA SER A 32 18.31 13.31 -16.02
C SER A 32 19.08 13.26 -14.69
N THR A 33 19.64 12.11 -14.36
CA THR A 33 20.52 11.90 -13.18
C THR A 33 21.85 12.65 -13.29
N SER A 34 22.11 13.37 -14.40
CA SER A 34 23.30 14.22 -14.56
C SER A 34 23.29 15.51 -13.71
N ALA A 35 22.36 15.67 -12.76
CA ALA A 35 22.14 16.94 -12.04
C ALA A 35 22.04 16.85 -10.51
N TYR A 36 22.37 15.71 -9.87
CA TYR A 36 22.24 15.59 -8.41
C TYR A 36 23.57 15.23 -7.70
N PRO A 37 24.35 16.23 -7.28
CA PRO A 37 24.99 16.16 -5.98
C PRO A 37 23.91 16.39 -4.90
N PHE A 38 24.06 15.76 -3.73
CA PHE A 38 23.29 16.04 -2.51
C PHE A 38 23.58 17.47 -1.98
N GLY A 39 23.41 18.49 -2.81
CA GLY A 39 23.79 19.87 -2.56
C GLY A 39 22.73 20.86 -3.05
N ASP A 40 22.06 21.50 -2.09
CA ASP A 40 21.42 22.82 -2.07
C ASP A 40 20.64 23.38 -3.29
N LYS A 41 20.39 22.61 -4.36
CA LYS A 41 19.43 23.00 -5.41
C LYS A 41 18.01 22.52 -5.07
N GLY A 42 17.47 23.14 -4.01
CA GLY A 42 16.09 23.62 -3.85
C GLY A 42 14.93 22.65 -3.98
N TYR A 43 14.64 21.87 -2.94
CA TYR A 43 13.27 21.39 -2.71
C TYR A 43 12.32 22.59 -2.50
N ILE A 44 11.09 22.48 -2.99
CA ILE A 44 10.03 23.46 -2.71
C ILE A 44 9.41 23.09 -1.37
N PHE A 45 9.45 24.04 -0.43
CA PHE A 45 8.91 23.90 0.91
C PHE A 45 7.76 24.89 1.15
N GLU A 46 6.86 24.54 2.06
CA GLU A 46 5.86 25.49 2.55
C GLU A 46 6.57 26.69 3.19
N ASN A 47 6.26 27.91 2.73
CA ASN A 47 6.95 29.14 3.14
C ASN A 47 6.06 30.07 3.98
N GLY A 48 5.18 29.51 4.81
CA GLY A 48 4.29 30.26 5.71
C GLY A 48 3.03 30.84 5.06
N SER A 49 2.96 30.91 3.72
CA SER A 49 1.69 30.94 3.00
C SER A 49 1.19 29.50 2.85
N ARG A 50 0.04 29.22 3.42
CA ARG A 50 -0.59 27.89 3.51
C ARG A 50 -0.85 27.31 2.11
N GLU A 51 0.16 26.73 1.47
CA GLU A 51 -0.01 25.85 0.32
C GLU A 51 -0.42 24.49 0.87
N ASP A 52 -1.73 24.23 0.90
CA ASP A 52 -2.33 22.99 1.38
C ASP A 52 -1.72 21.78 0.66
N GLY A 53 -0.64 21.21 1.21
CA GLY A 53 -0.05 19.99 0.68
C GLY A 53 1.46 19.81 0.83
N LEU A 54 2.25 20.85 1.17
CA LEU A 54 3.70 20.73 1.31
C LEU A 54 4.14 20.60 2.77
N LEU A 55 5.26 19.92 3.01
CA LEU A 55 5.96 19.95 4.28
C LEU A 55 6.86 21.19 4.36
N THR A 56 7.00 21.74 5.57
CA THR A 56 8.07 22.70 5.88
C THR A 56 9.44 22.04 5.75
N ARG A 57 10.51 22.83 5.68
CA ARG A 57 11.88 22.31 5.59
C ARG A 57 12.23 21.44 6.78
N GLU A 58 11.92 21.89 7.99
CA GLU A 58 12.17 21.16 9.23
C GLU A 58 11.44 19.81 9.20
N LYS A 59 10.16 19.82 8.83
CA LYS A 59 9.36 18.61 8.78
C LYS A 59 9.83 17.65 7.69
N PHE A 60 10.22 18.16 6.53
CA PHE A 60 10.79 17.35 5.46
C PHE A 60 12.06 16.63 5.90
N MET A 61 12.96 17.31 6.62
CA MET A 61 14.19 16.70 7.15
C MET A 61 13.90 15.66 8.23
N GLU A 62 12.92 15.91 9.11
CA GLU A 62 12.45 14.92 10.10
C GLU A 62 11.94 13.65 9.41
N VAL A 63 11.09 13.80 8.37
CA VAL A 63 10.56 12.66 7.62
C VAL A 63 11.68 11.95 6.85
N ASN A 64 12.66 12.67 6.30
CA ASN A 64 13.82 12.07 5.63
C ASN A 64 14.60 11.14 6.57
N ALA A 65 14.96 11.63 7.76
CA ALA A 65 15.66 10.82 8.77
C ALA A 65 14.85 9.58 9.17
N ARG A 66 13.51 9.71 9.26
CA ARG A 66 12.61 8.57 9.48
C ARG A 66 12.63 7.56 8.33
N MET A 67 12.75 8.00 7.07
CA MET A 67 12.86 7.09 5.92
C MET A 67 14.19 6.33 5.90
N GLU A 68 15.30 7.01 6.24
CA GLU A 68 16.62 6.38 6.39
C GLU A 68 16.56 5.28 7.45
N ALA A 69 16.06 5.59 8.64
CA ALA A 69 15.92 4.62 9.73
C ALA A 69 15.07 3.40 9.33
N ARG A 70 13.99 3.59 8.56
CA ARG A 70 13.15 2.48 8.08
C ARG A 70 13.85 1.58 7.07
N ARG A 71 14.65 2.16 6.18
CA ARG A 71 15.44 1.40 5.20
C ARG A 71 16.51 0.56 5.87
N ASP A 72 17.23 1.15 6.81
CA ASP A 72 18.26 0.46 7.57
C ASP A 72 17.66 -0.65 8.42
N PHE A 73 16.52 -0.39 9.07
CA PHE A 73 15.78 -1.42 9.81
C PHE A 73 15.36 -2.59 8.92
N LEU A 74 14.72 -2.31 7.76
CA LEU A 74 14.31 -3.35 6.82
C LEU A 74 15.51 -4.18 6.37
N LYS A 75 16.63 -3.54 6.02
CA LYS A 75 17.85 -4.21 5.55
C LYS A 75 18.42 -5.13 6.64
N THR A 76 18.54 -4.63 7.86
CA THR A 76 19.00 -5.42 9.02
C THR A 76 18.10 -6.63 9.26
N GLU A 77 16.79 -6.45 9.27
CA GLU A 77 15.84 -7.54 9.51
C GLU A 77 15.81 -8.55 8.36
N CYS A 78 15.95 -8.10 7.11
CA CYS A 78 16.08 -8.97 5.95
C CYS A 78 17.29 -9.90 6.06
N SER A 79 18.46 -9.36 6.43
CA SER A 79 19.68 -10.17 6.63
C SER A 79 19.56 -11.07 7.85
N ARG A 80 18.97 -10.59 8.95
CA ARG A 80 18.73 -11.39 10.18
C ARG A 80 17.83 -12.60 9.93
N LEU A 81 16.85 -12.46 9.03
CA LEU A 81 15.92 -13.52 8.65
C LEU A 81 16.41 -14.36 7.44
N GLY A 82 17.52 -13.98 6.80
CA GLY A 82 18.08 -14.66 5.63
C GLY A 82 17.26 -14.50 4.34
N LEU A 83 16.30 -13.56 4.32
CA LEU A 83 15.34 -13.36 3.23
C LEU A 83 15.95 -12.63 2.02
N ASP A 84 17.12 -12.04 2.18
CA ASP A 84 17.92 -11.40 1.12
C ASP A 84 18.77 -12.40 0.31
N THR A 85 19.01 -13.61 0.81
CA THR A 85 19.86 -14.64 0.18
C THR A 85 19.30 -15.22 -1.13
N SER A 86 20.16 -15.56 -2.09
CA SER A 86 19.78 -16.01 -3.45
C SER A 86 18.88 -17.26 -3.50
N SER A 87 18.81 -18.05 -2.42
CA SER A 87 17.93 -19.21 -2.28
C SER A 87 16.45 -18.83 -2.20
N HIS A 88 16.13 -17.62 -1.75
CA HIS A 88 14.76 -17.11 -1.75
C HIS A 88 14.37 -16.54 -3.13
N LYS A 89 13.33 -17.12 -3.74
CA LYS A 89 12.79 -16.65 -5.02
C LYS A 89 12.27 -15.21 -4.91
N SER A 90 12.55 -14.39 -5.91
CA SER A 90 12.06 -13.02 -6.02
C SER A 90 10.75 -12.98 -6.83
N ASN A 91 9.76 -12.24 -6.34
CA ASN A 91 8.46 -12.02 -7.00
C ASN A 91 8.27 -10.54 -7.42
N ALA A 92 9.37 -9.89 -7.85
CA ALA A 92 9.44 -8.47 -8.22
C ALA A 92 8.28 -7.94 -9.06
N TRP A 93 7.83 -8.74 -10.02
CA TRP A 93 6.94 -8.33 -11.09
C TRP A 93 5.47 -8.20 -10.64
N GLU A 94 5.15 -8.53 -9.38
CA GLU A 94 3.79 -8.56 -8.82
C GLU A 94 3.51 -7.52 -7.73
N CYS A 95 4.46 -6.64 -7.39
CA CYS A 95 4.30 -5.79 -6.21
C CYS A 95 3.28 -4.64 -6.37
N ASN A 96 2.01 -4.98 -6.20
CA ASN A 96 0.88 -4.09 -5.98
C ASN A 96 0.40 -4.30 -4.55
N ILE A 97 0.89 -3.53 -3.59
CA ILE A 97 0.49 -3.80 -2.20
C ILE A 97 -0.96 -3.37 -1.95
N PHE A 98 -1.88 -4.31 -2.13
CA PHE A 98 -3.29 -4.08 -1.85
C PHE A 98 -3.53 -3.81 -0.38
N LYS A 99 -4.51 -2.94 -0.11
CA LYS A 99 -4.97 -2.58 1.25
C LYS A 99 -3.93 -1.83 2.10
N ALA A 100 -2.85 -1.36 1.47
CA ALA A 100 -1.94 -0.34 1.97
C ALA A 100 -1.94 0.87 1.02
N ALA A 101 -3.08 1.58 0.96
CA ALA A 101 -3.28 2.77 0.11
C ALA A 101 -3.11 2.58 -1.42
N SER A 102 -3.11 1.34 -1.92
CA SER A 102 -2.94 1.06 -3.35
C SER A 102 -3.95 1.76 -4.26
N THR A 103 -5.22 1.89 -3.84
CA THR A 103 -6.24 2.59 -4.65
C THR A 103 -5.88 4.07 -4.84
N SER A 104 -5.46 4.74 -3.77
CA SER A 104 -5.05 6.16 -3.82
C SER A 104 -3.85 6.36 -4.73
N TRP A 105 -2.81 5.52 -4.57
CA TRP A 105 -1.62 5.62 -5.43
C TRP A 105 -1.90 5.22 -6.87
N MET A 106 -2.82 4.29 -7.12
CA MET A 106 -3.26 3.99 -8.48
C MET A 106 -4.00 5.16 -9.13
N TYR A 107 -4.76 5.94 -8.36
CA TYR A 107 -5.35 7.18 -8.85
C TYR A 107 -4.26 8.17 -9.28
N ASN A 108 -3.25 8.39 -8.43
CA ASN A 108 -2.11 9.27 -8.72
C ASN A 108 -1.30 8.80 -9.93
N PHE A 109 -1.08 7.49 -10.06
CA PHE A 109 -0.45 6.92 -11.26
C PHE A 109 -1.23 7.21 -12.53
N ASN A 110 -2.57 7.17 -12.48
CA ASN A 110 -3.38 7.52 -13.64
C ASN A 110 -3.36 9.03 -13.94
N LEU A 111 -3.30 9.91 -12.93
CA LEU A 111 -3.08 11.35 -13.15
C LEU A 111 -1.76 11.60 -13.88
N MET A 112 -0.68 10.98 -13.43
CA MET A 112 0.64 11.02 -14.09
C MET A 112 0.63 10.41 -15.50
N ALA A 113 -0.35 9.55 -15.80
CA ALA A 113 -0.55 8.97 -17.13
C ALA A 113 -1.38 9.86 -18.06
N ASN A 114 -1.61 11.12 -17.65
CA ASN A 114 -2.39 12.13 -18.33
C ASN A 114 -3.90 11.82 -18.42
N TYR A 115 -4.44 11.02 -17.48
CA TYR A 115 -5.88 10.97 -17.26
C TYR A 115 -6.31 12.16 -16.38
N SER A 116 -7.40 12.82 -16.74
CA SER A 116 -7.92 13.93 -15.93
C SER A 116 -8.62 13.42 -14.66
N ALA A 117 -8.56 14.20 -13.57
CA ALA A 117 -9.29 13.92 -12.33
C ALA A 117 -10.79 13.69 -12.60
N ALA A 118 -11.41 14.56 -13.41
CA ALA A 118 -12.82 14.46 -13.79
C ALA A 118 -13.19 13.14 -14.50
N PHE A 119 -12.27 12.55 -15.28
CA PHE A 119 -12.46 11.24 -15.87
C PHE A 119 -12.34 10.13 -14.82
N LEU A 120 -11.29 10.18 -14.00
CA LEU A 120 -11.01 9.17 -12.98
C LEU A 120 -12.07 9.11 -11.88
N ASP A 121 -12.76 10.22 -11.61
CA ASP A 121 -13.82 10.27 -10.61
C ASP A 121 -15.14 9.65 -11.10
N LYS A 122 -15.35 9.57 -12.42
CA LYS A 122 -16.58 9.06 -13.03
C LYS A 122 -16.43 7.65 -13.59
N THR A 123 -15.20 7.23 -13.88
CA THR A 123 -14.95 5.94 -14.51
C THR A 123 -15.31 4.77 -13.59
N LYS A 124 -15.88 3.72 -14.19
CA LYS A 124 -16.13 2.43 -13.53
C LYS A 124 -15.00 1.43 -13.77
N GLU A 125 -13.99 1.82 -14.53
CA GLU A 125 -12.84 0.98 -14.81
C GLU A 125 -11.97 0.80 -13.58
N VAL A 126 -11.36 -0.39 -13.45
CA VAL A 126 -10.44 -0.66 -12.34
C VAL A 126 -9.19 0.21 -12.53
N PRO A 127 -8.80 1.06 -11.56
CA PRO A 127 -7.67 1.98 -11.71
C PRO A 127 -6.38 1.30 -12.14
N LEU A 128 -6.15 0.07 -11.67
CA LEU A 128 -5.00 -0.74 -12.06
C LEU A 128 -5.01 -1.06 -13.57
N GLN A 129 -6.17 -1.40 -14.14
CA GLN A 129 -6.29 -1.70 -15.56
C GLN A 129 -6.05 -0.44 -16.40
N LEU A 130 -6.58 0.71 -15.98
CA LEU A 130 -6.33 2.00 -16.64
C LEU A 130 -4.83 2.34 -16.67
N ALA A 131 -4.15 2.17 -15.53
CA ALA A 131 -2.72 2.43 -15.44
C ALA A 131 -1.94 1.48 -16.35
N ARG A 132 -2.34 0.20 -16.44
CA ARG A 132 -1.69 -0.80 -17.30
C ARG A 132 -1.86 -0.54 -18.80
N ARG A 133 -2.83 0.25 -19.24
CA ARG A 133 -2.92 0.71 -20.64
C ARG A 133 -1.82 1.69 -21.02
N LYS A 134 -1.30 2.45 -20.05
CA LYS A 134 -0.26 3.45 -20.24
C LYS A 134 1.12 2.94 -19.81
N TYR A 135 1.15 2.06 -18.81
CA TYR A 135 2.35 1.51 -18.20
C TYR A 135 2.36 -0.01 -18.31
N ALA A 136 2.97 -0.51 -19.39
CA ALA A 136 3.15 -1.94 -19.60
C ALA A 136 3.89 -2.59 -18.43
N ARG A 137 3.65 -3.90 -18.22
CA ARG A 137 4.35 -4.65 -17.17
C ARG A 137 5.84 -4.74 -17.53
N PRO A 138 6.74 -4.35 -16.63
CA PRO A 138 8.17 -4.45 -16.91
C PRO A 138 8.63 -5.92 -16.97
N THR A 139 9.78 -6.16 -17.59
CA THR A 139 10.57 -7.36 -17.33
C THR A 139 11.44 -7.16 -16.08
N ALA A 140 11.97 -8.24 -15.50
CA ALA A 140 12.93 -8.14 -14.39
C ALA A 140 14.18 -7.31 -14.76
N GLU A 141 14.62 -7.39 -16.02
CA GLU A 141 15.72 -6.59 -16.55
C GLU A 141 15.38 -5.10 -16.62
N MET A 142 14.15 -4.77 -17.06
CA MET A 142 13.67 -3.39 -17.07
C MET A 142 13.60 -2.81 -15.65
N ILE A 143 13.16 -3.60 -14.67
CA ILE A 143 13.18 -3.20 -13.25
C ILE A 143 14.61 -2.91 -12.80
N LYS A 144 15.54 -3.84 -13.04
CA LYS A 144 16.95 -3.69 -12.62
C LYS A 144 17.63 -2.49 -13.27
N LYS A 145 17.35 -2.24 -14.55
CA LYS A 145 17.85 -1.06 -15.27
C LYS A 145 17.23 0.24 -14.76
N ALA A 146 15.94 0.23 -14.43
CA ALA A 146 15.24 1.41 -13.95
C ALA A 146 15.59 1.81 -12.52
N GLN A 147 16.01 0.86 -11.68
CA GLN A 147 16.32 1.10 -10.26
C GLN A 147 17.39 2.19 -10.03
N GLY A 148 18.36 2.36 -10.94
CA GLY A 148 19.40 3.38 -10.77
C GLY A 148 18.94 4.82 -11.04
N ASP A 149 17.83 4.99 -11.78
CA ASP A 149 17.33 6.29 -12.25
C ASP A 149 15.87 6.55 -11.83
N SER A 150 15.35 5.86 -10.81
CA SER A 150 13.96 5.96 -10.36
C SER A 150 13.86 6.04 -8.86
N ILE A 151 12.83 6.70 -8.35
CA ILE A 151 12.47 6.63 -6.94
C ILE A 151 11.64 5.36 -6.73
N THR A 152 12.16 4.47 -5.91
CA THR A 152 11.51 3.23 -5.50
C THR A 152 10.90 3.39 -4.13
N PHE A 153 9.64 3.00 -3.97
CA PHE A 153 8.97 3.14 -2.69
C PHE A 153 8.06 1.96 -2.36
N LEU A 154 7.88 1.74 -1.06
CA LEU A 154 7.01 0.71 -0.52
C LEU A 154 6.00 1.36 0.43
N ILE A 155 4.73 0.95 0.37
CA ILE A 155 3.73 1.33 1.36
C ILE A 155 3.35 0.09 2.14
N VAL A 156 3.54 0.14 3.46
CA VAL A 156 3.22 -0.96 4.37
C VAL A 156 2.16 -0.54 5.38
N ARG A 157 1.42 -1.52 5.88
CA ARG A 157 0.39 -1.36 6.89
C ARG A 157 0.51 -2.50 7.89
N HIS A 158 0.11 -2.27 9.13
CA HIS A 158 -0.03 -3.34 10.12
C HIS A 158 -0.72 -4.59 9.52
N PRO A 159 -0.12 -5.80 9.58
CA PRO A 159 -0.62 -6.97 8.85
C PRO A 159 -2.08 -7.32 9.16
N LEU A 160 -2.49 -7.20 10.43
CA LEU A 160 -3.86 -7.46 10.86
C LEU A 160 -4.85 -6.38 10.40
N GLU A 161 -4.46 -5.10 10.41
CA GLU A 161 -5.33 -4.07 9.86
C GLU A 161 -5.51 -4.23 8.34
N ARG A 162 -4.45 -4.66 7.65
CA ARG A 162 -4.51 -4.99 6.22
C ARG A 162 -5.49 -6.13 5.97
N LEU A 163 -5.45 -7.19 6.77
CA LEU A 163 -6.39 -8.32 6.68
C LEU A 163 -7.84 -7.88 6.94
N ALA A 164 -8.10 -7.07 7.98
CA ALA A 164 -9.42 -6.53 8.26
C ALA A 164 -9.95 -5.66 7.11
N SER A 165 -9.08 -4.81 6.52
CA SER A 165 -9.44 -4.01 5.35
C SER A 165 -9.73 -4.88 4.12
N ALA A 166 -8.99 -5.98 3.93
CA ALA A 166 -9.24 -6.94 2.86
C ALA A 166 -10.58 -7.65 3.05
N TYR A 167 -10.88 -8.11 4.27
CA TYR A 167 -12.16 -8.72 4.63
C TYR A 167 -13.32 -7.76 4.34
N ASN A 168 -13.26 -6.53 4.85
CA ASN A 168 -14.35 -5.57 4.66
C ASN A 168 -14.62 -5.27 3.19
N ASP A 169 -13.57 -5.05 2.39
CA ASP A 169 -13.73 -4.71 0.97
C ASP A 169 -14.09 -5.92 0.09
N LYS A 170 -13.42 -7.05 0.28
CA LYS A 170 -13.56 -8.19 -0.64
C LYS A 170 -14.60 -9.19 -0.21
N ILE A 171 -14.95 -9.25 1.07
CA ILE A 171 -15.87 -10.27 1.57
C ILE A 171 -17.20 -9.64 1.98
N VAL A 172 -17.18 -8.62 2.84
CA VAL A 172 -18.42 -7.97 3.32
C VAL A 172 -19.09 -7.18 2.20
N HIS A 173 -18.31 -6.35 1.49
CA HIS A 173 -18.79 -5.49 0.40
C HIS A 173 -18.47 -6.06 -0.99
N ALA A 174 -18.42 -7.40 -1.09
CA ALA A 174 -18.20 -8.06 -2.36
C ALA A 174 -19.28 -7.67 -3.39
N TRP A 175 -18.88 -7.34 -4.61
CA TRP A 175 -19.83 -7.09 -5.69
C TRP A 175 -20.62 -8.38 -5.99
N PRO A 176 -21.96 -8.32 -6.12
CA PRO A 176 -22.76 -9.51 -6.38
C PRO A 176 -22.26 -10.30 -7.61
N LYS A 177 -22.20 -11.63 -7.49
CA LYS A 177 -21.72 -12.58 -8.51
C LYS A 177 -20.24 -12.46 -8.87
N SER A 178 -19.48 -11.58 -8.21
CA SER A 178 -18.02 -11.49 -8.37
C SER A 178 -17.32 -12.76 -7.86
N PHE A 179 -16.02 -12.88 -8.15
CA PHE A 179 -15.19 -13.95 -7.62
C PHE A 179 -15.25 -14.00 -6.08
N HIS A 180 -15.11 -12.85 -5.41
CA HIS A 180 -15.07 -12.80 -3.96
C HIS A 180 -16.45 -13.03 -3.32
N ASP A 181 -17.54 -12.65 -3.99
CA ASP A 181 -18.90 -13.00 -3.56
C ASP A 181 -19.10 -14.53 -3.58
N LYS A 182 -18.74 -15.19 -4.68
CA LYS A 182 -18.77 -16.66 -4.78
C LYS A 182 -17.85 -17.33 -3.77
N LEU A 183 -16.68 -16.73 -3.48
CA LEU A 183 -15.78 -17.20 -2.44
C LEU A 183 -16.43 -17.11 -1.06
N GLY A 184 -17.07 -15.98 -0.73
CA GLY A 184 -17.80 -15.80 0.53
C GLY A 184 -18.82 -16.91 0.77
N HIS A 185 -19.67 -17.20 -0.22
CA HIS A 185 -20.63 -18.30 -0.13
C HIS A 185 -19.98 -19.67 0.10
N ARG A 186 -18.82 -19.95 -0.51
CA ARG A 186 -18.07 -21.19 -0.27
C ARG A 186 -17.52 -21.26 1.15
N ILE A 187 -17.01 -20.16 1.69
CA ILE A 187 -16.52 -20.08 3.06
C ILE A 187 -17.69 -20.34 4.03
N VAL A 188 -18.81 -19.64 3.86
CA VAL A 188 -20.02 -19.86 4.68
C VAL A 188 -20.43 -21.33 4.67
N LYS A 189 -20.54 -21.95 3.49
CA LYS A 189 -20.93 -23.36 3.35
C LYS A 189 -20.00 -24.32 4.11
N LYS A 190 -18.70 -24.01 4.20
CA LYS A 190 -17.70 -24.87 4.82
C LYS A 190 -17.56 -24.64 6.33
N TYR A 191 -17.58 -23.39 6.78
CA TYR A 191 -17.17 -23.01 8.13
C TYR A 191 -18.32 -22.66 9.08
N ARG A 192 -19.51 -22.34 8.55
CA ARG A 192 -20.67 -22.00 9.39
C ARG A 192 -21.21 -23.23 10.11
N LYS A 193 -21.20 -23.21 11.44
CA LYS A 193 -21.67 -24.34 12.24
C LYS A 193 -23.18 -24.51 12.10
N PRO A 194 -23.71 -25.74 12.15
CA PRO A 194 -25.15 -25.98 12.08
C PRO A 194 -25.96 -25.30 13.19
N ALA A 195 -25.40 -25.14 14.39
CA ALA A 195 -26.04 -24.43 15.50
C ALA A 195 -26.17 -22.91 15.24
N ASP A 196 -25.35 -22.35 14.36
CA ASP A 196 -25.34 -20.93 14.00
C ASP A 196 -26.18 -20.65 12.73
N LYS A 197 -27.03 -21.59 12.30
CA LYS A 197 -27.88 -21.45 11.10
C LYS A 197 -28.96 -20.37 11.21
N THR A 198 -29.15 -19.79 12.39
CA THR A 198 -29.99 -18.59 12.59
C THR A 198 -29.32 -17.32 12.07
N ARG A 199 -28.01 -17.34 11.79
CA ARG A 199 -27.28 -16.24 11.15
C ARG A 199 -27.75 -16.03 9.71
N THR A 200 -28.28 -14.84 9.44
CA THR A 200 -28.83 -14.45 8.14
C THR A 200 -27.79 -13.84 7.20
N GLU A 201 -26.57 -13.58 7.68
CA GLU A 201 -25.50 -12.96 6.90
C GLU A 201 -25.11 -13.84 5.71
N LYS A 202 -25.20 -13.30 4.49
CA LYS A 202 -24.87 -14.03 3.26
C LYS A 202 -23.36 -14.20 3.05
N TYR A 203 -22.55 -13.39 3.71
CA TYR A 203 -21.09 -13.44 3.70
C TYR A 203 -20.56 -14.12 4.98
N PRO A 204 -19.32 -14.63 4.99
CA PRO A 204 -18.74 -15.22 6.18
C PRO A 204 -18.43 -14.14 7.22
N VAL A 205 -18.69 -14.44 8.49
CA VAL A 205 -18.23 -13.59 9.59
C VAL A 205 -16.71 -13.67 9.71
N PHE A 206 -16.10 -12.77 10.49
CA PHE A 206 -14.65 -12.63 10.52
C PHE A 206 -13.92 -13.91 10.95
N GLU A 207 -14.39 -14.61 11.98
CA GLU A 207 -13.80 -15.86 12.45
C GLU A 207 -13.89 -17.02 11.44
N GLU A 208 -14.94 -17.05 10.62
CA GLU A 208 -15.10 -18.00 9.51
C GLU A 208 -14.09 -17.67 8.39
N PHE A 209 -13.94 -16.38 8.06
CA PHE A 209 -12.98 -15.92 7.06
C PHE A 209 -11.53 -16.20 7.49
N VAL A 210 -11.17 -15.90 8.75
CA VAL A 210 -9.83 -16.19 9.28
C VAL A 210 -9.54 -17.68 9.24
N SER A 211 -10.50 -18.53 9.63
CA SER A 211 -10.33 -19.99 9.54
C SER A 211 -10.06 -20.44 8.11
N TYR A 212 -10.76 -19.86 7.12
CA TYR A 212 -10.48 -20.10 5.71
C TYR A 212 -9.06 -19.71 5.30
N VAL A 213 -8.61 -18.49 5.65
CA VAL A 213 -7.26 -18.01 5.29
C VAL A 213 -6.18 -18.92 5.88
N LEU A 214 -6.32 -19.32 7.14
CA LEU A 214 -5.38 -20.21 7.82
C LEU A 214 -5.37 -21.61 7.23
N ASP A 215 -6.53 -22.17 6.87
CA ASP A 215 -6.63 -23.47 6.22
C ASP A 215 -5.98 -23.47 4.84
N GLU A 216 -6.19 -22.44 4.02
CA GLU A 216 -5.56 -22.32 2.71
C GLU A 216 -4.03 -22.18 2.84
N ALA A 217 -3.55 -21.39 3.80
CA ALA A 217 -2.13 -21.27 4.10
C ALA A 217 -1.51 -22.60 4.56
N LYS A 218 -2.18 -23.30 5.48
CA LYS A 218 -1.76 -24.63 5.97
C LYS A 218 -1.72 -25.66 4.84
N ALA A 219 -2.67 -25.58 3.91
CA ALA A 219 -2.71 -26.41 2.71
C ALA A 219 -1.70 -25.98 1.63
N LYS A 220 -0.87 -24.96 1.89
CA LYS A 220 0.12 -24.38 0.96
C LYS A 220 -0.51 -23.93 -0.36
N ARG A 221 -1.76 -23.49 -0.33
CA ARG A 221 -2.45 -22.92 -1.49
C ARG A 221 -2.10 -21.44 -1.63
N SER A 222 -2.10 -20.94 -2.85
CA SER A 222 -1.91 -19.52 -3.12
C SER A 222 -3.03 -18.70 -2.49
N LEU A 223 -2.66 -17.80 -1.59
CA LEU A 223 -3.60 -16.84 -1.02
C LEU A 223 -3.92 -15.72 -2.02
N ASP A 224 -5.11 -15.14 -1.89
CA ASP A 224 -5.51 -14.00 -2.70
C ASP A 224 -4.56 -12.80 -2.46
N MET A 225 -4.29 -12.04 -3.51
CA MET A 225 -3.42 -10.87 -3.50
C MET A 225 -3.78 -9.81 -2.44
N HIS A 226 -5.03 -9.79 -1.97
CA HIS A 226 -5.50 -8.82 -0.97
C HIS A 226 -5.09 -9.18 0.47
N TRP A 227 -4.83 -10.45 0.78
CA TRP A 227 -4.45 -10.90 2.13
C TRP A 227 -3.22 -11.82 2.17
N THR A 228 -2.57 -12.10 1.04
CA THR A 228 -1.25 -12.77 1.04
C THR A 228 -0.17 -11.90 1.75
N PRO A 229 0.78 -12.48 2.50
CA PRO A 229 1.88 -11.74 3.14
C PRO A 229 2.77 -10.97 2.14
N TYR A 230 3.39 -9.87 2.59
CA TYR A 230 4.32 -9.07 1.78
C TYR A 230 5.55 -9.88 1.39
N THR A 231 6.09 -10.67 2.32
CA THR A 231 7.26 -11.54 2.06
C THR A 231 7.01 -12.55 0.95
N THR A 232 5.77 -13.00 0.78
CA THR A 232 5.39 -13.92 -0.29
C THR A 232 5.08 -13.18 -1.59
N PHE A 233 4.39 -12.03 -1.51
CA PHE A 233 3.85 -11.36 -2.69
C PHE A 233 4.81 -10.36 -3.35
N CYS A 234 5.53 -9.57 -2.55
CA CYS A 234 6.44 -8.53 -3.02
C CYS A 234 7.92 -8.86 -2.78
N THR A 235 8.23 -9.77 -1.86
CA THR A 235 9.62 -10.14 -1.50
C THR A 235 10.51 -8.90 -1.23
N PRO A 236 10.13 -8.03 -0.27
CA PRO A 236 10.75 -6.70 -0.10
C PRO A 236 12.28 -6.75 0.11
N CYS A 237 12.81 -7.82 0.70
CA CYS A 237 14.24 -8.03 0.89
C CYS A 237 15.06 -8.21 -0.40
N LYS A 238 14.40 -8.29 -1.56
CA LYS A 238 15.04 -8.42 -2.89
C LYS A 238 15.22 -7.10 -3.62
N PHE A 239 14.77 -5.99 -3.01
CA PHE A 239 14.81 -4.68 -3.62
C PHE A 239 15.37 -3.66 -2.66
N ASN A 240 16.11 -2.71 -3.20
CA ASN A 240 16.45 -1.49 -2.49
C ASN A 240 15.29 -0.52 -2.69
N PHE A 241 14.72 -0.04 -1.59
CA PHE A 241 13.71 1.02 -1.59
C PHE A 241 14.36 2.33 -1.15
N ASP A 242 14.00 3.43 -1.81
CA ASP A 242 14.39 4.79 -1.43
C ASP A 242 13.46 5.35 -0.35
N VAL A 243 12.18 4.94 -0.36
CA VAL A 243 11.18 5.41 0.61
C VAL A 243 10.31 4.25 1.11
N ILE A 244 10.14 4.12 2.43
CA ILE A 244 9.22 3.14 3.03
C ILE A 244 8.16 3.90 3.83
N LEU A 245 6.99 4.05 3.21
CA LEU A 245 5.84 4.72 3.79
C LEU A 245 5.08 3.74 4.69
N LYS A 246 4.63 4.22 5.83
CA LYS A 246 3.80 3.44 6.76
C LYS A 246 2.39 4.01 6.77
N PHE A 247 1.39 3.15 6.80
CA PHE A 247 -0.01 3.57 6.80
C PHE A 247 -0.31 4.51 7.97
N GLU A 248 0.33 4.28 9.12
CA GLU A 248 0.21 5.05 10.36
C GLU A 248 0.75 6.48 10.24
N THR A 249 1.74 6.73 9.38
CA THR A 249 2.33 8.06 9.11
C THR A 249 2.10 8.54 7.67
N LEU A 250 1.21 7.87 6.93
CA LEU A 250 1.06 8.03 5.49
C LEU A 250 0.80 9.47 5.02
N ASP A 251 0.15 10.30 5.85
CA ASP A 251 -0.14 11.69 5.47
C ASP A 251 1.14 12.52 5.28
N GLU A 252 2.08 12.41 6.21
CA GLU A 252 3.39 13.07 6.11
C GLU A 252 4.28 12.35 5.10
N ASP A 253 4.28 11.01 5.13
CA ASP A 253 5.15 10.20 4.28
C ASP A 253 4.86 10.39 2.79
N GLN A 254 3.58 10.56 2.41
CA GLN A 254 3.22 10.79 1.01
C GLN A 254 3.57 12.20 0.54
N LYS A 255 3.42 13.22 1.41
CA LYS A 255 3.82 14.60 1.10
C LYS A 255 5.32 14.68 0.88
N PHE A 256 6.09 14.01 1.75
CA PHE A 256 7.53 13.83 1.59
C PHE A 256 7.87 13.18 0.24
N LEU A 257 7.24 12.05 -0.12
CA LEU A 257 7.49 11.37 -1.40
C LEU A 257 7.14 12.27 -2.60
N ILE A 258 6.02 13.00 -2.54
CA ILE A 258 5.61 13.93 -3.61
C ILE A 258 6.63 15.06 -3.76
N GLN A 259 7.11 15.64 -2.65
CA GLN A 259 8.14 16.69 -2.68
C GLN A 259 9.49 16.17 -3.14
N LEU A 260 9.91 14.99 -2.67
CA LEU A 260 11.14 14.31 -3.08
C LEU A 260 11.15 14.02 -4.59
N ALA A 261 9.99 13.66 -5.15
CA ALA A 261 9.82 13.36 -6.56
C ALA A 261 9.49 14.57 -7.44
N HIS A 262 9.36 15.77 -6.86
CA HIS A 262 8.92 16.99 -7.55
C HIS A 262 7.58 16.83 -8.30
N LEU A 263 6.59 16.20 -7.65
CA LEU A 263 5.29 15.86 -8.24
C LEU A 263 4.14 16.77 -7.78
N GLN A 264 4.44 17.87 -7.09
CA GLN A 264 3.44 18.75 -6.46
C GLN A 264 2.40 19.28 -7.46
N ASP A 265 2.82 19.56 -8.70
CA ASP A 265 1.96 20.13 -9.74
C ASP A 265 1.00 19.09 -10.38
N ILE A 266 1.28 17.80 -10.20
CA ILE A 266 0.56 16.70 -10.86
C ILE A 266 -0.25 15.89 -9.84
N VAL A 267 0.34 15.68 -8.66
CA VAL A 267 -0.22 14.85 -7.60
C VAL A 267 -0.46 15.72 -6.38
N LYS A 268 -1.73 15.97 -6.10
CA LYS A 268 -2.13 16.53 -4.82
C LYS A 268 -2.25 15.41 -3.79
N PRO A 269 -1.85 15.63 -2.53
CA PRO A 269 -2.06 14.67 -1.45
C PRO A 269 -3.57 14.60 -1.11
N GLU A 270 -4.37 14.01 -1.99
CA GLU A 270 -5.81 13.81 -1.78
C GLU A 270 -6.09 12.47 -1.11
N TRP A 271 -6.73 12.52 0.05
CA TRP A 271 -7.17 11.35 0.80
C TRP A 271 -8.51 10.83 0.26
N LYS A 272 -8.47 9.93 -0.72
CA LYS A 272 -9.69 9.22 -1.17
C LYS A 272 -10.19 8.12 -0.21
N ASN A 273 -9.47 7.85 0.88
CA ASN A 273 -9.80 6.80 1.86
C ASN A 273 -9.70 7.30 3.31
N SER A 274 -10.33 8.44 3.63
CA SER A 274 -10.24 9.25 4.87
C SER A 274 -10.65 8.60 6.20
N GLY A 275 -10.78 7.27 6.29
CA GLY A 275 -11.19 6.58 7.53
C GLY A 275 -10.10 6.46 8.61
N LYS A 276 -8.86 6.89 8.35
CA LYS A 276 -7.71 6.65 9.24
C LYS A 276 -7.86 7.35 10.59
N GLY A 277 -7.53 6.63 11.66
CA GLY A 277 -7.45 7.18 13.03
C GLY A 277 -8.80 7.57 13.64
N THR A 278 -9.90 7.36 12.91
CA THR A 278 -11.23 7.54 13.48
C THR A 278 -11.46 6.48 14.56
N THR A 279 -12.02 6.89 15.69
CA THR A 279 -12.49 6.00 16.76
C THR A 279 -13.33 4.86 16.18
N ALA A 280 -14.15 5.14 15.15
CA ALA A 280 -14.93 4.15 14.42
C ALA A 280 -14.07 3.05 13.76
N THR A 281 -12.96 3.38 13.09
CA THR A 281 -12.10 2.38 12.43
C THR A 281 -11.38 1.51 13.45
N VAL A 282 -10.90 2.11 14.54
CA VAL A 282 -10.28 1.37 15.66
C VAL A 282 -11.30 0.44 16.32
N HIS A 283 -12.53 0.90 16.56
CA HIS A 283 -13.61 0.07 17.11
C HIS A 283 -14.00 -1.06 16.17
N ILE A 284 -14.11 -0.83 14.86
CA ILE A 284 -14.41 -1.88 13.88
C ILE A 284 -13.33 -2.97 13.92
N ILE A 285 -12.04 -2.59 13.93
CA ILE A 285 -10.94 -3.56 13.97
C ILE A 285 -10.98 -4.33 15.29
N SER A 286 -11.15 -3.65 16.43
CA SER A 286 -11.28 -4.29 17.74
C SER A 286 -12.42 -5.31 17.76
N ASN A 287 -13.61 -4.95 17.26
CA ASN A 287 -14.78 -5.83 17.23
C ASN A 287 -14.58 -7.04 16.31
N LEU A 288 -13.80 -6.91 15.22
CA LEU A 288 -13.47 -8.04 14.37
C LEU A 288 -12.54 -9.01 15.12
N TYR A 289 -11.46 -8.51 15.71
CA TYR A 289 -10.42 -9.34 16.31
C TYR A 289 -10.82 -9.96 17.65
N ALA A 290 -11.70 -9.32 18.43
CA ALA A 290 -12.19 -9.87 19.68
C ALA A 290 -13.01 -11.17 19.49
N ARG A 291 -13.59 -11.36 18.30
CA ARG A 291 -14.31 -12.60 17.91
C ARG A 291 -13.39 -13.80 17.70
N LEU A 292 -12.08 -13.59 17.57
CA LEU A 292 -11.14 -14.66 17.32
C LEU A 292 -10.80 -15.39 18.61
N ASN A 293 -10.49 -16.68 18.49
CA ASN A 293 -9.84 -17.41 19.58
C ASN A 293 -8.32 -17.33 19.48
N ARG A 294 -7.64 -17.70 20.57
CA ARG A 294 -6.17 -17.67 20.67
C ARG A 294 -5.47 -18.41 19.53
N ARG A 295 -5.96 -19.60 19.16
CA ARG A 295 -5.37 -20.41 18.07
C ARG A 295 -5.46 -19.71 16.71
N GLN A 296 -6.56 -18.99 16.46
CA GLN A 296 -6.71 -18.21 15.22
C GLN A 296 -5.73 -17.03 15.21
N LEU A 297 -5.60 -16.30 16.32
CA LEU A 297 -4.67 -15.17 16.38
C LEU A 297 -3.21 -15.63 16.29
N ASP A 298 -2.84 -16.70 16.99
CA ASP A 298 -1.51 -17.32 16.88
C ASP A 298 -1.23 -17.76 15.43
N GLY A 299 -2.20 -18.40 14.77
CA GLY A 299 -2.07 -18.78 13.36
C GLY A 299 -1.89 -17.59 12.42
N LEU A 300 -2.58 -16.46 12.69
CA LEU A 300 -2.38 -15.23 11.92
C LEU A 300 -1.00 -14.62 12.17
N TYR A 301 -0.51 -14.65 13.41
CA TYR A 301 0.85 -14.22 13.71
C TYR A 301 1.86 -15.04 12.91
N ASP A 302 1.76 -16.37 12.94
CA ASP A 302 2.67 -17.25 12.22
C ASP A 302 2.59 -17.03 10.71
N LEU A 303 1.40 -16.80 10.15
CA LEU A 303 1.21 -16.51 8.73
C LEU A 303 1.91 -15.20 8.30
N TYR A 304 1.84 -14.15 9.12
CA TYR A 304 2.42 -12.83 8.81
C TYR A 304 3.71 -12.53 9.55
N LYS A 305 4.34 -13.55 10.15
CA LYS A 305 5.44 -13.38 11.13
C LYS A 305 6.59 -12.54 10.61
N ASP A 306 6.99 -12.78 9.37
CA ASP A 306 8.08 -12.04 8.75
C ASP A 306 7.64 -10.61 8.41
N ASP A 307 6.39 -10.37 7.99
CA ASP A 307 5.87 -9.01 7.76
C ASP A 307 5.88 -8.18 9.06
N PHE A 308 5.49 -8.78 10.19
CA PHE A 308 5.58 -8.13 11.50
C PHE A 308 7.01 -7.71 11.82
N ARG A 309 7.97 -8.62 11.63
CA ARG A 309 9.39 -8.41 11.95
C ARG A 309 10.02 -7.37 11.02
N LEU A 310 9.88 -7.54 9.71
CA LEU A 310 10.48 -6.66 8.70
C LEU A 310 10.05 -5.20 8.83
N PHE A 311 8.83 -4.96 9.31
CA PHE A 311 8.27 -3.60 9.43
C PHE A 311 8.10 -3.14 10.87
N GLY A 312 8.58 -3.88 11.87
CA GLY A 312 8.55 -3.49 13.28
C GLY A 312 7.14 -3.27 13.81
N TYR A 313 6.20 -4.15 13.47
CA TYR A 313 4.86 -4.17 14.03
C TYR A 313 4.79 -5.14 15.21
N SER A 314 3.90 -4.87 16.18
CA SER A 314 3.61 -5.76 17.31
C SER A 314 2.17 -6.25 17.26
N ILE A 315 1.95 -7.49 17.68
CA ILE A 315 0.63 -8.12 17.81
C ILE A 315 0.01 -7.94 19.20
N ASP A 316 0.77 -7.47 20.19
CA ASP A 316 0.40 -7.57 21.62
C ASP A 316 -1.00 -7.03 21.92
N SER A 317 -1.33 -5.85 21.40
CA SER A 317 -2.65 -5.23 21.60
C SER A 317 -3.82 -6.09 21.12
N TYR A 318 -3.63 -6.98 20.16
CA TYR A 318 -4.67 -7.89 19.66
C TYR A 318 -4.88 -9.08 20.60
N TYR A 319 -3.85 -9.53 21.32
CA TYR A 319 -4.02 -10.53 22.36
C TYR A 319 -4.85 -9.96 23.53
N ASP A 320 -4.58 -8.72 23.92
CA ASP A 320 -5.34 -8.04 24.96
C ASP A 320 -6.84 -7.90 24.60
N MET A 321 -7.17 -7.71 23.31
CA MET A 321 -8.57 -7.63 22.84
C MET A 321 -9.33 -8.94 23.06
N ILE A 322 -8.69 -10.09 22.78
CA ILE A 322 -9.30 -11.41 22.95
C ILE A 322 -9.49 -11.75 24.43
N ASP A 323 -8.56 -11.34 25.28
CA ASP A 323 -8.59 -11.67 26.71
C ASP A 323 -9.61 -10.81 27.49
N LYS A 324 -9.85 -9.55 27.08
CA LYS A 324 -10.83 -8.65 27.72
C LYS A 324 -12.30 -9.07 27.51
N GLU A 325 -12.69 -9.57 26.33
CA GLU A 325 -14.08 -9.99 26.09
C GLU A 325 -14.47 -11.24 26.89
N LYS A 326 -13.53 -12.14 27.18
CA LYS A 326 -13.79 -13.33 28.01
C LYS A 326 -14.10 -12.99 29.46
N VAL A 327 -13.56 -11.88 29.97
CA VAL A 327 -13.86 -11.38 31.32
C VAL A 327 -15.25 -10.75 31.37
N SER A 328 -15.67 -10.03 30.30
CA SER A 328 -17.00 -9.40 30.24
C SER A 328 -18.18 -10.37 30.03
N SER A 329 -17.91 -11.59 29.55
CA SER A 329 -18.94 -12.62 29.28
C SER A 329 -19.17 -13.59 30.44
N HIS A 330 -18.43 -13.44 31.54
CA HIS A 330 -18.57 -14.22 32.78
C HIS A 330 -18.95 -13.36 34.00
N GLY A 331 -19.39 -12.11 33.78
CA GLY A 331 -19.79 -11.16 34.80
C GLY A 331 -21.30 -10.99 34.91
#